data_AF-A0A7S1L402-F1
#
_entry.id   AF-A0A7S1L402-F1
#
_cell.length_a   1.000
_cell.length_b   1.000
_cell.length_c   1.000
_cell.angle_alpha   90.00
_cell.angle_beta   90.00
_cell.angle_gamma   90.00
#
_symmetry.space_group_name_H-M   'P 1'
#
loop_
_entity.id
_entity.type
_entity.pdbx_description
1 polymer ?
#
loop_
_entity_poly.entity_id
_entity_poly.type
_entity_poly.pdbx_seq_one_letter_code
_entity_poly.pdbx_strand_id
1 'polypeptide(L)'
;NSFCTLLLKNLLKETHTREAMAVQKDPMQIAQETWAVLKTKEGVAEYFYNTLFELKPEYKTTLFRNAKIKTQAVMLTSMLDVCVRHVRDPAILIPNLRDLGLRHCRYGCRLEDYELGGKAFMMTIEHFMGDAVTPEVRAAWLWVYGVVQSVMVSMNDTEEGKRLLAEHDARLAGKPIPTAVAPAASSNNQPAASWMTFAAIAAVGAAVGVAVVTFMR
;
A
#
# COMPACT_ATOMS: atom_id res chain seq x y z
N ASN A 1 -0.73 -55.77 -3.55
CA ASN A 1 -1.75 -54.82 -3.08
C ASN A 1 -1.22 -53.42 -2.72
N SER A 2 0.00 -53.01 -3.14
CA SER A 2 0.54 -51.67 -2.81
C SER A 2 0.86 -50.82 -4.04
N PHE A 3 1.19 -51.43 -5.19
CA PHE A 3 1.65 -50.69 -6.36
C PHE A 3 0.51 -49.95 -7.11
N CYS A 4 -0.63 -50.60 -7.37
CA CYS A 4 -1.78 -49.94 -8.00
C CYS A 4 -2.39 -48.84 -7.13
N THR A 5 -2.36 -49.00 -5.80
CA THR A 5 -2.87 -48.01 -4.85
C THR A 5 -1.94 -46.79 -4.73
N LEU A 6 -0.63 -46.98 -4.86
CA LEU A 6 0.35 -45.88 -4.93
C LEU A 6 0.23 -45.13 -6.26
N LEU A 7 0.04 -45.86 -7.36
CA LEU A 7 -0.12 -45.28 -8.69
C LEU A 7 -1.41 -44.45 -8.78
N LEU A 8 -2.54 -44.94 -8.24
CA LEU A 8 -3.79 -44.18 -8.16
C LEU A 8 -3.69 -42.96 -7.23
N LYS A 9 -2.99 -43.06 -6.10
CA LYS A 9 -2.79 -41.92 -5.18
C LYS A 9 -1.87 -40.85 -5.78
N ASN A 10 -0.83 -41.24 -6.52
CA ASN A 10 0.04 -40.29 -7.21
C ASN A 10 -0.64 -39.70 -8.46
N LEU A 11 -1.38 -40.50 -9.24
CA LEU A 11 -2.19 -39.99 -10.36
C LEU A 11 -3.29 -39.04 -9.87
N LEU A 12 -3.95 -39.30 -8.74
CA LEU A 12 -4.94 -38.41 -8.15
C LEU A 12 -4.32 -37.13 -7.54
N LYS A 13 -3.10 -37.20 -6.98
CA LYS A 13 -2.33 -36.01 -6.57
C LYS A 13 -1.89 -35.18 -7.78
N GLU A 14 -1.55 -35.82 -8.89
CA GLU A 14 -1.16 -35.14 -10.12
C GLU A 14 -2.36 -34.58 -10.91
N THR A 15 -3.53 -35.23 -10.89
CA THR A 15 -4.74 -34.67 -11.49
C THR A 15 -5.30 -33.52 -10.65
N HIS A 16 -5.24 -33.60 -9.30
CA HIS A 16 -5.62 -32.47 -8.45
C HIS A 16 -4.65 -31.28 -8.51
N THR A 17 -3.43 -31.44 -9.01
CA THR A 17 -2.48 -30.32 -9.18
C THR A 17 -2.46 -29.79 -10.60
N ARG A 18 -2.70 -30.59 -11.65
CA ARG A 18 -2.72 -30.08 -13.04
C ARG A 18 -4.00 -29.32 -13.41
N GLU A 19 -5.17 -29.70 -12.90
CA GLU A 19 -6.39 -28.92 -13.12
C GLU A 19 -6.51 -27.72 -12.16
N ALA A 20 -5.95 -27.79 -10.95
CA ALA A 20 -5.91 -26.65 -10.02
C ALA A 20 -4.82 -25.61 -10.34
N MET A 21 -3.79 -25.98 -11.13
CA MET A 21 -2.85 -25.01 -11.71
C MET A 21 -3.34 -24.40 -13.02
N ALA A 22 -4.53 -24.77 -13.51
CA ALA A 22 -5.11 -24.18 -14.70
C ALA A 22 -5.70 -22.79 -14.36
N VAL A 23 -4.84 -21.77 -14.47
CA VAL A 23 -5.14 -20.33 -14.50
C VAL A 23 -5.64 -19.73 -13.18
N GLN A 24 -4.80 -19.78 -12.13
CA GLN A 24 -4.93 -18.78 -11.08
C GLN A 24 -4.43 -17.44 -11.65
N LYS A 25 -5.35 -16.47 -11.86
CA LYS A 25 -4.97 -15.12 -12.29
C LYS A 25 -3.90 -14.57 -11.34
N ASP A 26 -2.89 -13.89 -11.89
CA ASP A 26 -1.85 -13.21 -11.13
C ASP A 26 -2.49 -12.27 -10.08
N PRO A 27 -2.15 -12.39 -8.77
CA PRO A 27 -2.61 -11.48 -7.72
C PRO A 27 -2.55 -10.00 -8.09
N MET A 28 -1.49 -9.59 -8.81
CA MET A 28 -1.32 -8.21 -9.26
C MET A 28 -2.36 -7.83 -10.31
N GLN A 29 -2.65 -8.74 -11.25
CA GLN A 29 -3.68 -8.53 -12.26
C GLN A 29 -5.07 -8.44 -11.61
N ILE A 30 -5.37 -9.31 -10.64
CA ILE A 30 -6.63 -9.26 -9.89
C ILE A 30 -6.77 -7.92 -9.16
N ALA A 31 -5.72 -7.47 -8.47
CA ALA A 31 -5.73 -6.18 -7.78
C ALA A 31 -5.91 -5.01 -8.76
N GLN A 32 -5.28 -5.05 -9.94
CA GLN A 32 -5.44 -4.03 -10.99
C GLN A 32 -6.88 -3.99 -11.55
N GLU A 33 -7.44 -5.13 -11.91
CA GLU A 33 -8.82 -5.25 -12.44
C GLU A 33 -9.84 -4.77 -11.40
N THR A 34 -9.70 -5.20 -10.15
CA THR A 34 -10.63 -4.84 -9.08
C THR A 34 -10.43 -3.41 -8.59
N TRP A 35 -9.21 -2.87 -8.61
CA TRP A 35 -8.96 -1.45 -8.35
C TRP A 35 -9.59 -0.53 -9.40
N ALA A 36 -9.58 -0.94 -10.68
CA ALA A 36 -10.23 -0.19 -11.74
C ALA A 36 -11.74 -0.03 -11.50
N VAL A 37 -12.37 -1.00 -10.83
CA VAL A 37 -13.77 -0.91 -10.39
C VAL A 37 -13.91 -0.12 -9.08
N LEU A 38 -13.05 -0.37 -8.09
CA LEU A 38 -13.12 0.32 -6.80
C LEU A 38 -12.96 1.83 -6.95
N LYS A 39 -11.99 2.29 -7.73
CA LYS A 39 -11.66 3.73 -7.84
C LYS A 39 -12.74 4.59 -8.51
N THR A 40 -13.74 3.99 -9.15
CA THR A 40 -14.90 4.70 -9.72
C THR A 40 -16.02 4.91 -8.71
N LYS A 41 -15.97 4.22 -7.57
CA LYS A 41 -16.97 4.34 -6.50
C LYS A 41 -16.66 5.56 -5.64
N GLU A 42 -17.70 6.32 -5.33
CA GLU A 42 -17.59 7.45 -4.43
C GLU A 42 -17.38 6.99 -2.98
N GLY A 43 -16.58 7.72 -2.21
CA GLY A 43 -16.44 7.50 -0.77
C GLY A 43 -15.54 6.34 -0.34
N VAL A 44 -14.87 5.63 -1.25
CA VAL A 44 -14.02 4.47 -0.91
C VAL A 44 -12.97 4.79 0.15
N ALA A 45 -12.17 5.84 -0.08
CA ALA A 45 -11.12 6.21 0.86
C ALA A 45 -11.67 6.88 2.13
N GLU A 46 -12.87 7.48 2.08
CA GLU A 46 -13.52 8.06 3.27
C GLU A 46 -14.06 6.96 4.18
N TYR A 47 -14.63 5.91 3.59
CA TYR A 47 -15.03 4.70 4.30
C TYR A 47 -13.84 4.07 5.01
N PHE A 48 -12.70 3.93 4.33
CA PHE A 48 -11.46 3.44 4.95
C PHE A 48 -11.11 4.20 6.23
N TYR A 49 -11.08 5.54 6.20
CA TYR A 49 -10.75 6.33 7.39
C TYR A 49 -11.83 6.22 8.48
N ASN A 50 -13.10 6.18 8.11
CA ASN A 50 -14.18 5.98 9.07
C ASN A 50 -14.03 4.63 9.78
N THR A 51 -13.84 3.54 9.04
CA THR A 51 -13.58 2.21 9.59
C THR A 51 -12.31 2.16 10.44
N LEU A 52 -11.23 2.80 9.99
CA LEU A 52 -9.98 2.88 10.77
C LEU A 52 -10.20 3.57 12.13
N PHE A 53 -10.99 4.64 12.16
CA PHE A 53 -11.32 5.34 13.40
C PHE A 53 -12.36 4.66 14.26
N GLU A 54 -13.23 3.81 13.69
CA GLU A 54 -14.09 2.92 14.47
C GLU A 54 -13.26 1.83 15.15
N LEU A 55 -12.27 1.26 14.44
CA LEU A 55 -11.35 0.28 14.99
C LEU A 55 -10.42 0.89 16.06
N LYS A 56 -9.99 2.14 15.90
CA LYS A 56 -9.13 2.85 16.86
C LYS A 56 -9.44 4.36 16.91
N PRO A 57 -10.39 4.78 17.77
CA PRO A 57 -10.81 6.18 17.89
C PRO A 57 -9.70 7.16 18.26
N GLU A 58 -8.70 6.69 19.02
CA GLU A 58 -7.53 7.45 19.47
C GLU A 58 -6.73 8.06 18.32
N TYR A 59 -6.76 7.45 17.14
CA TYR A 59 -6.05 7.96 15.96
C TYR A 59 -6.47 9.37 15.55
N LYS A 60 -7.70 9.78 15.84
CA LYS A 60 -8.17 11.15 15.56
C LYS A 60 -7.36 12.22 16.30
N THR A 61 -6.83 11.88 17.48
CA THR A 61 -6.07 12.82 18.33
C THR A 61 -4.57 12.53 18.32
N THR A 62 -4.13 11.36 17.84
CA THR A 62 -2.73 11.00 17.69
C THR A 62 -2.24 11.18 16.25
N LEU A 63 -2.30 10.11 15.43
CA LEU A 63 -1.75 10.06 14.07
C LEU A 63 -2.42 11.06 13.11
N PHE A 64 -3.71 11.33 13.31
CA PHE A 64 -4.53 12.17 12.42
C PHE A 64 -4.93 13.50 13.08
N ARG A 65 -4.15 13.98 14.06
CA ARG A 65 -4.39 15.28 14.67
C ARG A 65 -4.44 16.36 13.60
N ASN A 66 -5.53 17.12 13.56
CA ASN A 66 -5.80 18.19 12.58
C ASN A 66 -5.91 17.72 11.12
N ALA A 67 -6.01 16.42 10.86
CA ALA A 67 -6.14 15.90 9.51
C ALA A 67 -7.51 16.24 8.92
N LYS A 68 -7.52 16.77 7.70
CA LYS A 68 -8.73 16.91 6.90
C LYS A 68 -8.96 15.59 6.16
N ILE A 69 -9.94 14.81 6.62
CA ILE A 69 -10.17 13.44 6.11
C ILE A 69 -10.44 13.41 4.59
N LYS A 70 -11.17 14.37 4.05
CA LYS A 70 -11.38 14.48 2.60
C LYS A 70 -10.06 14.64 1.82
N THR A 71 -9.13 15.45 2.35
CA THR A 71 -7.80 15.60 1.75
C THR A 71 -6.99 14.31 1.86
N GLN A 72 -7.06 13.64 3.01
CA GLN A 72 -6.40 12.34 3.23
C GLN A 72 -6.96 11.25 2.31
N ALA A 73 -8.26 11.28 2.03
CA ALA A 73 -8.92 10.35 1.11
C ALA A 73 -8.39 10.50 -0.32
N VAL A 74 -8.27 11.74 -0.82
CA VAL A 74 -7.68 12.01 -2.14
C VAL A 74 -6.23 11.53 -2.23
N MET A 75 -5.43 11.78 -1.18
CA MET A 75 -4.03 11.34 -1.13
C MET A 75 -3.90 9.81 -1.11
N LEU A 76 -4.74 9.12 -0.33
CA LEU A 76 -4.77 7.67 -0.26
C LEU A 76 -5.13 7.05 -1.61
N THR A 77 -6.21 7.51 -2.24
CA THR A 77 -6.62 7.02 -3.57
C THR A 77 -5.51 7.22 -4.61
N SER A 78 -4.85 8.37 -4.60
CA SER A 78 -3.75 8.67 -5.53
C SER A 78 -2.55 7.74 -5.30
N MET A 79 -2.19 7.49 -4.04
CA MET A 79 -1.11 6.59 -3.68
C MET A 79 -1.43 5.14 -4.07
N LEU A 80 -2.65 4.66 -3.79
CA LEU A 80 -3.10 3.31 -4.18
C LEU A 80 -3.06 3.13 -5.70
N ASP A 81 -3.49 4.14 -6.46
CA ASP A 81 -3.44 4.11 -7.92
C ASP A 81 -2.00 4.01 -8.45
N VAL A 82 -1.04 4.71 -7.83
CA VAL A 82 0.39 4.54 -8.15
C VAL A 82 0.88 3.14 -7.78
N CYS A 83 0.58 2.66 -6.57
CA CYS A 83 1.03 1.34 -6.12
C CYS A 83 0.50 0.23 -7.02
N VAL A 84 -0.79 0.24 -7.34
CA VAL A 84 -1.43 -0.78 -8.20
C VAL A 84 -0.93 -0.69 -9.65
N ARG A 85 -0.70 0.52 -10.18
CA ARG A 85 -0.13 0.70 -11.53
C ARG A 85 1.30 0.17 -11.63
N HIS A 86 2.13 0.45 -10.63
CA HIS A 86 3.56 0.13 -10.63
C HIS A 86 3.90 -1.12 -9.81
N VAL A 87 2.91 -1.94 -9.43
CA VAL A 87 3.15 -3.13 -8.62
C VAL A 87 4.14 -4.10 -9.28
N ARG A 88 4.22 -4.08 -10.63
CA ARG A 88 5.16 -4.87 -11.45
C ARG A 88 6.51 -4.21 -11.70
N ASP A 89 6.72 -3.00 -11.20
CA ASP A 89 7.95 -2.22 -11.37
C ASP A 89 8.56 -1.90 -9.99
N PRO A 90 9.30 -2.84 -9.39
CA PRO A 90 9.90 -2.65 -8.08
C PRO A 90 10.96 -1.54 -8.08
N ALA A 91 11.60 -1.26 -9.22
CA ALA A 91 12.61 -0.21 -9.34
C ALA A 91 11.99 1.19 -9.13
N ILE A 92 10.76 1.39 -9.58
CA ILE A 92 9.98 2.60 -9.31
C ILE A 92 9.32 2.53 -7.93
N LEU A 93 8.69 1.40 -7.59
CA LEU A 93 7.81 1.33 -6.42
C LEU A 93 8.58 1.38 -5.09
N ILE A 94 9.67 0.63 -4.95
CA ILE A 94 10.37 0.46 -3.67
C ILE A 94 10.94 1.77 -3.12
N PRO A 95 11.68 2.60 -3.89
CA PRO A 95 12.20 3.87 -3.37
C PRO A 95 11.08 4.78 -2.86
N ASN A 96 9.98 4.87 -3.60
CA ASN A 96 8.82 5.68 -3.20
C ASN A 96 8.15 5.17 -1.91
N LEU A 97 8.04 3.86 -1.74
CA LEU A 97 7.50 3.26 -0.51
C LEU A 97 8.42 3.47 0.69
N ARG A 98 9.74 3.49 0.50
CA ARG A 98 10.69 3.81 1.58
C ARG A 98 10.53 5.25 2.05
N ASP A 99 10.49 6.21 1.12
CA ASP A 99 10.26 7.62 1.45
C ASP A 99 8.91 7.83 2.14
N LEU A 100 7.88 7.12 1.69
CA LEU A 100 6.57 7.13 2.34
C LEU A 100 6.64 6.50 3.75
N GLY A 101 7.38 5.41 3.93
CA GLY A 101 7.61 4.75 5.23
C GLY A 101 8.31 5.66 6.23
N LEU A 102 9.34 6.41 5.83
CA LEU A 102 9.99 7.41 6.68
C LEU A 102 9.03 8.54 7.11
N ARG A 103 8.15 8.98 6.20
CA ARG A 103 7.09 9.93 6.58
C ARG A 103 6.13 9.33 7.61
N HIS A 104 5.80 8.06 7.49
CA HIS A 104 4.97 7.35 8.47
C HIS A 104 5.67 7.20 9.83
N CYS A 105 6.98 6.95 9.84
CA CYS A 105 7.79 7.02 11.06
C CYS A 105 7.65 8.41 11.73
N ARG A 106 7.75 9.49 10.95
CA ARG A 106 7.58 10.86 11.45
C ARG A 106 6.17 11.13 12.00
N TYR A 107 5.15 10.47 11.46
CA TYR A 107 3.79 10.52 11.98
C TYR A 107 3.57 9.67 13.23
N GLY A 108 4.51 8.80 13.59
CA GLY A 108 4.41 7.90 14.74
C GLY A 108 3.89 6.51 14.41
N CYS A 109 3.72 6.17 13.13
CA CYS A 109 3.15 4.87 12.74
C CYS A 109 4.10 3.71 13.05
N ARG A 110 3.58 2.69 13.70
CA ARG A 110 4.26 1.44 14.07
C ARG A 110 3.59 0.24 13.39
N LEU A 111 4.19 -0.94 13.52
CA LEU A 111 3.69 -2.16 12.87
C LEU A 111 2.20 -2.38 13.13
N GLU A 112 1.75 -2.19 14.37
CA GLU A 112 0.37 -2.37 14.81
C GLU A 112 -0.60 -1.43 14.07
N ASP A 113 -0.13 -0.23 13.71
CA ASP A 113 -0.93 0.74 12.96
C ASP A 113 -1.13 0.31 11.50
N TYR A 114 -0.14 -0.37 10.92
CA TYR A 114 -0.30 -0.99 9.60
C TYR A 114 -1.22 -2.20 9.67
N GLU A 115 -1.12 -3.06 10.68
CA GLU A 115 -2.05 -4.20 10.81
C GLU A 115 -3.51 -3.74 10.91
N LEU A 116 -3.78 -2.70 11.70
CA LEU A 116 -5.10 -2.06 11.77
C LEU A 116 -5.50 -1.40 10.45
N GLY A 117 -4.56 -0.74 9.77
CA GLY A 117 -4.76 -0.21 8.43
C GLY A 117 -5.15 -1.30 7.42
N GLY A 118 -4.46 -2.44 7.41
CA GLY A 118 -4.76 -3.57 6.54
C GLY A 118 -6.14 -4.16 6.81
N LYS A 119 -6.54 -4.25 8.08
CA LYS A 119 -7.88 -4.65 8.46
C LYS A 119 -8.95 -3.68 7.94
N ALA A 120 -8.78 -2.37 8.16
CA ALA A 120 -9.71 -1.35 7.66
C ALA A 120 -9.77 -1.34 6.12
N PHE A 121 -8.63 -1.55 5.46
CA PHE A 121 -8.53 -1.64 4.01
C PHE A 121 -9.31 -2.82 3.44
N MET A 122 -9.15 -4.01 4.03
CA MET A 122 -9.91 -5.19 3.60
C MET A 122 -11.42 -5.03 3.85
N MET A 123 -11.82 -4.48 4.99
CA MET A 123 -13.24 -4.18 5.27
C MET A 123 -13.82 -3.19 4.25
N THR A 124 -13.02 -2.22 3.80
CA THR A 124 -13.41 -1.27 2.74
C THR A 124 -13.65 -1.99 1.42
N ILE A 125 -12.75 -2.89 1.01
CA ILE A 125 -12.91 -3.67 -0.23
C ILE A 125 -14.16 -4.54 -0.16
N GLU A 126 -14.36 -5.26 0.94
CA GLU A 126 -15.54 -6.09 1.20
C GLU A 126 -16.83 -5.27 1.11
N HIS A 127 -16.85 -4.08 1.70
CA HIS A 127 -18.03 -3.20 1.66
C HIS A 127 -18.41 -2.79 0.23
N PHE A 128 -17.43 -2.35 -0.57
CA PHE A 128 -17.71 -1.78 -1.90
C PHE A 128 -17.87 -2.83 -3.00
N MET A 129 -17.29 -4.01 -2.83
CA MET A 129 -17.36 -5.09 -3.82
C MET A 129 -18.37 -6.19 -3.45
N GLY A 130 -18.77 -6.32 -2.18
CA GLY A 130 -19.74 -7.31 -1.72
C GLY A 130 -19.37 -8.72 -2.18
N ASP A 131 -20.33 -9.41 -2.80
CA ASP A 131 -20.17 -10.77 -3.32
C ASP A 131 -19.10 -10.91 -4.41
N ALA A 132 -18.62 -9.81 -4.99
CA ALA A 132 -17.50 -9.84 -5.94
C ALA A 132 -16.13 -10.06 -5.27
N VAL A 133 -16.04 -10.03 -3.93
CA VAL A 133 -14.82 -10.40 -3.19
C VAL A 133 -14.73 -11.92 -3.07
N THR A 134 -14.24 -12.56 -4.14
CA THR A 134 -13.92 -13.99 -4.10
C THR A 134 -12.68 -14.25 -3.22
N PRO A 135 -12.40 -15.52 -2.83
CA PRO A 135 -11.18 -15.87 -2.12
C PRO A 135 -9.90 -15.41 -2.83
N GLU A 136 -9.89 -15.43 -4.16
CA GLU A 136 -8.77 -14.99 -4.99
C GLU A 136 -8.60 -13.46 -4.95
N VAL A 137 -9.71 -12.69 -5.01
CA VAL A 137 -9.70 -11.23 -4.85
C VAL A 137 -9.18 -10.85 -3.47
N ARG A 138 -9.66 -11.54 -2.42
CA ARG A 138 -9.18 -11.33 -1.05
C ARG A 138 -7.69 -11.60 -0.94
N ALA A 139 -7.23 -12.76 -1.42
CA ALA A 139 -5.82 -13.15 -1.36
C ALA A 139 -4.93 -12.16 -2.12
N ALA A 140 -5.38 -11.69 -3.28
CA ALA A 140 -4.68 -10.72 -4.09
C ALA A 140 -4.46 -9.39 -3.35
N TRP A 141 -5.52 -8.83 -2.75
CA TRP A 141 -5.41 -7.58 -2.00
C TRP A 141 -4.60 -7.69 -0.72
N LEU A 142 -4.71 -8.82 -0.01
CA LEU A 142 -3.85 -9.10 1.15
C LEU A 142 -2.37 -9.17 0.74
N TRP A 143 -2.08 -9.80 -0.39
CA TRP A 143 -0.72 -9.87 -0.92
C TRP A 143 -0.17 -8.48 -1.29
N VAL A 144 -0.94 -7.68 -2.04
CA VAL A 144 -0.54 -6.31 -2.42
C VAL A 144 -0.33 -5.44 -1.18
N TYR A 145 -1.26 -5.49 -0.23
CA TYR A 145 -1.14 -4.77 1.03
C TYR A 145 0.11 -5.19 1.80
N GLY A 146 0.35 -6.51 1.92
CA GLY A 146 1.51 -7.07 2.60
C GLY A 146 2.84 -6.61 1.99
N VAL A 147 2.95 -6.55 0.67
CA VAL A 147 4.14 -6.01 -0.01
C VAL A 147 4.37 -4.54 0.38
N VAL A 148 3.34 -3.70 0.26
CA VAL A 148 3.43 -2.27 0.61
C VAL A 148 3.80 -2.08 2.08
N GLN A 149 3.09 -2.75 2.98
CA GLN A 149 3.33 -2.74 4.41
C GLN A 149 4.77 -3.16 4.72
N SER A 150 5.26 -4.26 4.14
CA SER A 150 6.60 -4.79 4.45
C SER A 150 7.70 -3.77 4.16
N VAL A 151 7.62 -3.06 3.04
CA VAL A 151 8.61 -2.05 2.66
C VAL A 151 8.51 -0.85 3.60
N MET A 152 7.31 -0.35 3.86
CA MET A 152 7.11 0.83 4.70
C MET A 152 7.49 0.58 6.16
N VAL A 153 7.07 -0.55 6.75
CA VAL A 153 7.40 -0.94 8.12
C VAL A 153 8.89 -1.14 8.29
N SER A 154 9.60 -1.68 7.29
CA SER A 154 11.06 -1.86 7.39
C SER A 154 11.82 -0.54 7.63
N MET A 155 11.20 0.60 7.33
CA MET A 155 11.80 1.91 7.62
C MET A 155 11.86 2.20 9.12
N ASN A 156 10.96 1.63 9.93
CA ASN A 156 10.96 1.79 11.39
C ASN A 156 12.26 1.29 12.03
N ASP A 157 12.92 0.29 11.42
CA ASP A 157 14.13 -0.34 11.94
C ASP A 157 15.42 0.34 11.46
N THR A 158 15.32 1.29 10.54
CA THR A 158 16.45 2.13 10.13
C THR A 158 16.80 3.14 11.21
N GLU A 159 18.05 3.59 11.25
CA GLU A 159 18.47 4.62 12.21
C GLU A 159 17.67 5.92 12.05
N GLU A 160 17.34 6.29 10.81
CA GLU A 160 16.49 7.45 10.56
C GLU A 160 15.05 7.24 11.05
N GLY A 161 14.45 6.08 10.77
CA GLY A 161 13.11 5.75 11.24
C GLY A 161 13.00 5.72 12.77
N LYS A 162 13.94 5.06 13.45
CA LYS A 162 14.03 5.06 14.93
C LYS A 162 14.13 6.47 15.49
N ARG A 163 14.96 7.33 14.88
CA ARG A 163 15.07 8.74 15.25
C ARG A 163 13.74 9.47 15.08
N LEU A 164 13.09 9.35 13.91
CA LEU A 164 11.82 10.01 13.62
C LEU A 164 10.70 9.59 14.58
N LEU A 165 10.64 8.31 14.93
CA LEU A 165 9.71 7.76 15.91
C LEU A 165 10.00 8.30 17.32
N ALA A 166 11.25 8.34 17.75
CA ALA A 166 11.64 8.92 19.04
C ALA A 166 11.30 10.42 19.13
N GLU A 167 11.52 11.18 18.04
CA GLU A 167 11.10 12.58 17.97
C GLU A 167 9.58 12.75 18.04
N HIS A 168 8.82 11.86 17.40
CA HIS A 168 7.36 11.84 17.51
C HIS A 168 6.91 11.62 18.96
N ASP A 169 7.44 10.59 19.62
CA ASP A 169 7.09 10.25 21.00
C ASP A 169 7.44 11.40 21.97
N ALA A 170 8.59 12.06 21.76
CA ALA A 170 8.97 13.24 22.54
C ALA A 170 7.99 14.39 22.36
N ARG A 171 7.55 14.68 21.11
CA ARG A 171 6.54 15.72 20.83
C ARG A 171 5.20 15.41 21.49
N LEU A 172 4.74 14.16 21.43
CA LEU A 172 3.50 13.75 22.10
C LEU A 172 3.58 13.89 23.61
N ALA A 173 4.74 13.58 24.21
CA ALA A 173 4.97 13.70 25.64
C ALA A 173 5.26 15.14 26.12
N GLY A 174 5.32 16.13 25.22
CA GLY A 174 5.74 17.50 25.53
C GLY A 174 7.20 17.61 26.00
N LYS A 175 8.03 16.61 25.69
CA LYS A 175 9.44 16.55 26.08
C LYS A 175 10.33 17.29 25.07
N PRO A 176 11.52 17.75 25.47
CA PRO A 176 12.51 18.27 24.53
C PRO A 176 12.78 17.24 23.43
N ILE A 177 12.78 17.69 22.17
CA ILE A 177 13.09 16.84 21.03
C ILE A 177 14.55 16.38 21.18
N PRO A 178 14.85 15.06 21.17
CA PRO A 178 16.22 14.59 21.20
C PRO A 178 17.05 15.27 20.11
N THR A 179 18.15 15.95 20.49
CA THR A 179 18.97 16.70 19.53
C THR A 179 19.58 15.76 18.49
N ALA A 180 19.20 15.95 17.23
CA ALA A 180 19.81 15.24 16.11
C ALA A 180 21.30 15.63 16.02
N VAL A 181 22.19 14.63 15.93
CA VAL A 181 23.45 14.82 15.20
C VAL A 181 23.02 15.22 13.79
N ALA A 182 23.46 16.39 13.32
CA ALA A 182 23.02 16.95 12.05
C ALA A 182 23.14 15.88 10.94
N PRO A 183 22.05 15.56 10.21
CA PRO A 183 22.17 14.67 9.07
C PRO A 183 23.12 15.31 8.06
N ALA A 184 24.02 14.52 7.47
CA ALA A 184 24.67 14.90 6.23
C ALA A 184 23.57 15.35 5.26
N ALA A 185 23.66 16.59 4.77
CA ALA A 185 22.60 17.30 4.08
C ALA A 185 21.75 16.38 3.19
N SER A 186 20.56 16.00 3.68
CA SER A 186 19.58 15.33 2.83
C SER A 186 19.04 16.40 1.89
N SER A 187 19.24 16.20 0.60
CA SER A 187 19.02 17.22 -0.44
C SER A 187 17.54 17.49 -0.73
N ASN A 188 16.64 17.35 0.24
CA ASN A 188 15.21 17.58 0.00
C ASN A 188 14.47 18.07 1.25
N ASN A 189 14.91 19.23 1.77
CA ASN A 189 14.08 20.06 2.62
C ASN A 189 13.10 20.87 1.74
N GLN A 190 12.06 20.21 1.22
CA GLN A 190 10.93 20.90 0.58
C GLN A 190 9.76 21.04 1.57
N PRO A 191 9.05 22.19 1.59
CA PRO A 191 7.91 22.41 2.46
C PRO A 191 6.78 21.41 2.13
N ALA A 192 5.82 21.27 3.06
CA ALA A 192 4.68 20.33 3.03
C ALA A 192 3.75 20.40 1.78
N ALA A 193 4.11 21.17 0.76
CA ALA A 193 3.47 21.32 -0.53
C ALA A 193 4.15 20.55 -1.69
N SER A 194 5.12 19.64 -1.44
CA SER A 194 5.73 18.80 -2.50
C SER A 194 4.88 17.61 -2.95
N TRP A 195 3.64 17.46 -2.46
CA TRP A 195 2.72 16.44 -2.99
C TRP A 195 2.25 16.75 -4.42
N MET A 196 2.32 18.02 -4.86
CA MET A 196 1.94 18.42 -6.23
C MET A 196 2.91 17.87 -7.29
N THR A 197 4.15 17.51 -6.94
CA THR A 197 5.12 16.93 -7.89
C THR A 197 4.75 15.50 -8.30
N PHE A 198 3.99 14.74 -7.50
CA PHE A 198 3.55 13.40 -7.87
C PHE A 198 2.25 13.38 -8.69
N ALA A 199 1.35 14.35 -8.49
CA ALA A 199 0.27 14.59 -9.45
C ALA A 199 0.84 14.98 -10.83
N ALA A 200 1.98 15.71 -10.85
CA ALA A 200 2.67 16.05 -12.08
C ALA A 200 3.36 14.86 -12.76
N ILE A 201 3.97 13.92 -12.02
CA ILE A 201 4.56 12.70 -12.63
C ILE A 201 3.47 11.79 -13.24
N ALA A 202 2.28 11.73 -12.64
CA ALA A 202 1.13 11.05 -13.25
C ALA A 202 0.62 11.76 -14.54
N ALA A 203 0.83 13.07 -14.68
CA ALA A 203 0.45 13.85 -15.86
C ALA A 203 1.51 13.84 -16.98
N VAL A 204 2.80 13.71 -16.65
CA VAL A 204 3.89 13.70 -17.66
C VAL A 204 4.03 12.35 -18.36
N GLY A 205 3.61 11.24 -17.73
CA GLY A 205 3.59 9.91 -18.35
C GLY A 205 2.58 9.71 -19.49
N ALA A 206 1.61 10.61 -19.64
CA ALA A 206 0.62 10.56 -20.74
C ALA A 206 1.06 11.32 -22.01
N ALA A 207 2.18 12.06 -21.98
CA ALA A 207 2.60 12.92 -23.09
C ALA A 207 3.81 12.42 -23.89
N VAL A 208 4.47 11.32 -23.49
CA VAL A 208 5.61 10.73 -24.24
C VAL A 208 5.21 9.47 -25.03
N GLY A 209 3.97 9.00 -24.89
CA GLY A 209 3.47 7.78 -25.54
C GLY A 209 2.89 7.91 -26.95
N VAL A 210 2.87 9.10 -27.57
CA VAL A 210 2.25 9.33 -28.89
C VAL A 210 3.26 9.71 -29.99
N ALA A 211 4.57 9.77 -29.71
CA ALA A 211 5.57 10.25 -30.69
C ALA A 211 6.56 9.18 -31.24
N VAL A 212 6.35 7.88 -31.01
CA VAL A 212 7.29 6.83 -31.50
C VAL A 212 6.67 5.81 -32.48
N VAL A 213 5.40 5.94 -32.88
CA VAL A 213 4.76 5.01 -33.83
C VAL A 213 4.62 5.56 -35.27
N THR A 214 5.34 6.63 -35.63
CA THR A 214 5.31 7.18 -37.01
C THR A 214 6.69 7.34 -37.68
N PHE A 215 7.70 6.56 -37.30
CA PHE A 215 9.00 6.61 -38.01
C PHE A 215 9.67 5.27 -38.31
N MET A 216 8.89 4.19 -38.45
CA MET A 216 9.35 3.00 -39.17
C MET A 216 8.23 2.48 -40.08
N ARG A 217 8.06 3.17 -41.20
CA ARG A 217 7.51 2.61 -42.43
C ARG A 217 8.41 3.04 -43.58
#